data_AF-A0A9W9R0Y2-F1
#
_entry.id   AF-A0A9W9R0Y2-F1
#
_cell.length_a   1.000
_cell.length_b   1.000
_cell.length_c   1.000
_cell.angle_alpha   90.00
_cell.angle_beta   90.00
_cell.angle_gamma   90.00
#
_symmetry.space_group_name_H-M   'P 1'
#
loop_
_entity.id
_entity.type
_entity.pdbx_description
1 polymer ?
#
loop_
_entity_poly.entity_id
_entity_poly.type
_entity_poly.pdbx_seq_one_letter_code
_entity_poly.pdbx_strand_id
1 'polypeptide(L)'
;MVIFMHLPSDEEIEVFETSVLGQAYRFTDRALIREALQGPSIFNHHGQKTLALVGDATLRQFLVDQGRERNKTPAEEIQNVITKVASNDSLYDRGIAIGLDPFIVKNPGQWGQTAGKKTMPTTMEAIIGAVFYDSTKNGDDLERVLTALGLAWPE
;
A
#
# COMPACT_ATOMS: atom_id res chain seq x y z
N MET A 1 -17.26 -4.21 -27.60
CA MET A 1 -15.84 -4.02 -27.23
C MET A 1 -15.70 -4.42 -25.78
N VAL A 2 -15.09 -5.58 -25.50
CA VAL A 2 -14.81 -6.00 -24.11
C VAL A 2 -13.53 -5.29 -23.71
N ILE A 3 -13.61 -4.29 -22.83
CA ILE A 3 -12.41 -3.66 -22.28
C ILE A 3 -11.90 -4.60 -21.18
N PHE A 4 -10.91 -5.41 -21.51
CA PHE A 4 -10.13 -6.12 -20.51
C PHE A 4 -9.26 -5.09 -19.78
N MET A 5 -9.42 -4.95 -18.47
CA MET A 5 -8.39 -4.26 -17.68
C MET A 5 -7.17 -5.17 -17.65
N HIS A 6 -6.09 -4.71 -18.27
CA HIS A 6 -4.81 -5.40 -18.21
C HIS A 6 -4.26 -5.27 -16.79
N LEU A 7 -4.06 -6.41 -16.12
CA LEU A 7 -3.27 -6.45 -14.89
C LEU A 7 -1.79 -6.32 -15.27
N PRO A 8 -0.94 -5.75 -14.38
CA PRO A 8 0.47 -5.58 -14.67
C PRO A 8 1.15 -6.92 -15.02
N SER A 9 1.97 -6.91 -16.05
CA SER A 9 2.91 -7.98 -16.39
C SER A 9 3.96 -8.16 -15.29
N ASP A 10 4.70 -9.27 -15.32
CA ASP A 10 5.80 -9.49 -14.37
C ASP A 10 6.91 -8.44 -14.53
N GLU A 11 7.18 -7.97 -15.75
CA GLU A 11 8.16 -6.91 -16.01
C GLU A 11 7.72 -5.58 -15.37
N GLU A 12 6.45 -5.20 -15.50
CA GLU A 12 5.90 -4.00 -14.85
C GLU A 12 5.93 -4.12 -13.32
N ILE A 13 5.71 -5.32 -12.77
CA ILE A 13 5.87 -5.59 -11.34
C ILE A 13 7.32 -5.43 -10.91
N GLU A 14 8.30 -5.93 -11.67
CA GLU A 14 9.72 -5.74 -11.33
C GLU A 14 10.13 -4.26 -11.34
N VAL A 15 9.58 -3.47 -12.27
CA VAL A 15 9.76 -2.01 -12.26
C VAL A 15 9.15 -1.40 -11.01
N PHE A 16 7.92 -1.78 -10.63
CA PHE A 16 7.29 -1.33 -9.38
C PHE A 16 8.13 -1.65 -8.15
N GLU A 17 8.62 -2.89 -8.03
CA GLU A 17 9.46 -3.34 -6.91
C GLU A 17 10.76 -2.53 -6.80
N THR A 18 11.31 -2.13 -7.94
CA THR A 18 12.52 -1.32 -7.97
C THR A 18 12.24 0.15 -7.70
N SER A 19 11.22 0.74 -8.34
CA SER A 19 10.99 2.19 -8.30
C SER A 19 10.21 2.66 -7.08
N VAL A 20 9.23 1.87 -6.63
CA VAL A 20 8.34 2.23 -5.51
C VAL A 20 8.82 1.61 -4.21
N LEU A 21 9.23 0.34 -4.22
CA LEU A 21 9.71 -0.36 -3.03
C LEU A 21 11.22 -0.25 -2.82
N GLY A 22 11.98 0.32 -3.77
CA GLY A 22 13.43 0.46 -3.64
C GLY A 22 14.16 -0.87 -3.44
N GLN A 23 13.62 -1.98 -3.99
CA GLN A 23 14.10 -3.35 -3.79
C GLN A 23 14.00 -3.87 -2.34
N ALA A 24 13.25 -3.20 -1.46
CA ALA A 24 13.03 -3.64 -0.09
C ALA A 24 12.32 -5.01 0.00
N TYR A 25 11.56 -5.37 -1.04
CA TYR A 25 10.78 -6.58 -1.11
C TYR A 25 10.55 -7.03 -2.56
N ARG A 26 10.54 -8.35 -2.77
CA ARG A 26 10.20 -8.99 -4.06
C ARG A 26 9.10 -10.01 -3.82
N PHE A 27 7.95 -9.80 -4.44
CA PHE A 27 6.79 -10.66 -4.31
C PHE A 27 7.04 -12.04 -4.90
N THR A 28 6.81 -13.08 -4.11
CA THR A 28 6.86 -14.46 -4.59
C THR A 28 5.55 -14.81 -5.29
N ASP A 29 4.42 -14.44 -4.70
CA ASP A 29 3.10 -14.53 -5.30
C ASP A 29 2.75 -13.23 -6.04
N ARG A 30 2.95 -13.27 -7.36
CA ARG A 30 2.63 -12.15 -8.25
C ARG A 30 1.12 -11.85 -8.32
N ALA A 31 0.24 -12.76 -7.88
CA ALA A 31 -1.20 -12.49 -7.86
C ALA A 31 -1.58 -11.49 -6.76
N LEU A 32 -0.94 -11.56 -5.59
CA LEU A 32 -1.19 -10.65 -4.46
C LEU A 32 -0.91 -9.19 -4.82
N ILE A 33 0.22 -8.91 -5.48
CA ILE A 33 0.54 -7.54 -5.88
C ILE A 33 -0.35 -7.04 -7.02
N ARG A 34 -0.77 -7.92 -7.94
CA ARG A 34 -1.76 -7.55 -8.97
C ARG A 34 -3.11 -7.20 -8.36
N GLU A 35 -3.56 -7.96 -7.37
CA GLU A 35 -4.79 -7.64 -6.62
C GLU A 35 -4.65 -6.30 -5.90
N ALA A 36 -3.51 -6.05 -5.23
CA ALA A 36 -3.26 -4.81 -4.52
C ALA A 36 -3.24 -3.57 -5.41
N LEU A 37 -2.73 -3.70 -6.64
CA LEU A 37 -2.70 -2.63 -7.63
C LEU A 37 -4.02 -2.48 -8.39
N GLN A 38 -4.99 -3.40 -8.21
CA GLN A 38 -6.25 -3.38 -8.92
C GLN A 38 -7.33 -2.55 -8.21
N GLY A 39 -7.62 -1.38 -8.76
CA GLY A 39 -8.76 -0.58 -8.33
C GLY A 39 -10.11 -1.29 -8.54
N PRO A 40 -11.16 -0.93 -7.78
CA PRO A 40 -12.50 -1.49 -7.97
C PRO A 40 -13.02 -1.24 -9.38
N SER A 41 -13.70 -2.22 -9.96
CA SER A 41 -14.24 -2.14 -11.32
C SER A 41 -15.60 -2.82 -11.48
N ILE A 42 -16.16 -2.78 -12.70
CA ILE A 42 -17.42 -3.45 -13.03
C ILE A 42 -17.32 -4.99 -13.01
N PHE A 43 -16.12 -5.54 -13.15
CA PHE A 43 -15.88 -6.99 -13.13
C PHE A 43 -15.28 -7.48 -11.80
N ASN A 44 -14.67 -6.58 -11.03
CA ASN A 44 -14.17 -6.84 -9.69
C ASN A 44 -14.56 -5.67 -8.75
N HIS A 45 -15.75 -5.75 -8.17
CA HIS A 45 -16.31 -4.68 -7.32
C HIS A 45 -15.54 -4.46 -6.01
N HIS A 46 -14.84 -5.49 -5.54
CA HIS A 46 -14.03 -5.42 -4.33
C HIS A 46 -12.64 -4.88 -4.65
N GLY A 47 -12.01 -5.35 -5.73
CA GLY A 47 -10.65 -4.96 -6.09
C GLY A 47 -9.70 -5.19 -4.91
N GLN A 48 -8.75 -4.27 -4.76
CA GLN A 48 -7.78 -4.20 -3.67
C GLN A 48 -8.33 -4.02 -2.23
N LYS A 49 -9.64 -3.89 -2.02
CA LYS A 49 -10.21 -3.48 -0.72
C LYS A 49 -9.97 -4.47 0.42
N THR A 50 -9.98 -5.78 0.14
CA THR A 50 -9.76 -6.80 1.17
C THR A 50 -8.33 -6.75 1.68
N LEU A 51 -7.35 -6.65 0.78
CA LEU A 51 -5.95 -6.44 1.12
C LEU A 51 -5.74 -5.10 1.83
N ALA A 52 -6.43 -4.04 1.40
CA ALA A 52 -6.36 -2.73 2.05
C ALA A 52 -6.79 -2.80 3.52
N LEU A 53 -7.88 -3.49 3.84
CA LEU A 53 -8.31 -3.64 5.23
C LEU A 53 -7.26 -4.34 6.10
N VAL A 54 -6.58 -5.35 5.54
CA VAL A 54 -5.49 -6.05 6.23
C VAL A 54 -4.28 -5.13 6.40
N GLY A 55 -3.89 -4.41 5.36
CA GLY A 55 -2.75 -3.50 5.41
C GLY A 55 -2.95 -2.30 6.31
N ASP A 56 -4.16 -1.75 6.37
CA ASP A 56 -4.55 -0.68 7.29
C ASP A 56 -4.40 -1.13 8.76
N ALA A 57 -4.94 -2.32 9.09
CA ALA A 57 -4.75 -2.92 10.42
C ALA A 57 -3.27 -3.19 10.73
N THR A 58 -2.52 -3.69 9.74
CA THR A 58 -1.09 -4.01 9.88
C THR A 58 -0.25 -2.75 10.11
N LEU A 59 -0.48 -1.69 9.33
CA LEU A 59 0.19 -0.40 9.47
C LEU A 59 -0.05 0.20 10.86
N ARG A 60 -1.31 0.19 11.33
CA ARG A 60 -1.62 0.70 12.68
C ARG A 60 -0.93 -0.12 13.77
N GLN A 61 -0.95 -1.45 13.66
CA GLN A 61 -0.27 -2.31 14.62
C GLN A 61 1.24 -2.03 14.64
N PHE A 62 1.89 -1.91 13.47
CA PHE A 62 3.30 -1.58 13.37
C PHE A 62 3.64 -0.25 14.06
N LEU A 63 2.83 0.80 13.85
CA LEU A 63 3.04 2.10 14.50
C LEU A 63 2.83 2.04 16.03
N VAL A 64 1.89 1.21 16.50
CA VAL A 64 1.70 0.95 17.94
C VAL A 64 2.93 0.27 18.53
N ASP A 65 3.47 -0.75 17.85
CA ASP A 65 4.65 -1.48 18.33
C ASP A 65 5.88 -0.57 18.38
N GLN A 66 6.14 0.22 17.32
CA GLN A 66 7.22 1.21 17.31
C GLN A 66 7.08 2.25 18.42
N GLY A 67 5.86 2.74 18.67
CA GLY A 67 5.58 3.67 19.75
C GLY A 67 5.82 3.07 21.13
N ARG A 68 5.38 1.81 21.33
CA ARG A 68 5.59 1.07 22.58
C ARG A 68 7.08 0.86 22.87
N GLU A 69 7.86 0.45 21.87
CA GLU A 69 9.32 0.30 21.99
C GLU A 69 10.02 1.61 22.36
N ARG A 70 9.48 2.73 21.89
CA ARG A 70 9.96 4.10 22.19
C ARG A 70 9.41 4.66 23.51
N ASN A 71 8.71 3.86 24.31
CA ASN A 71 8.04 4.26 25.56
C ASN A 71 7.09 5.46 25.40
N LYS A 72 6.37 5.50 24.28
CA LYS A 72 5.43 6.59 23.95
C LYS A 72 4.08 6.41 24.63
N THR A 73 3.44 7.53 24.94
CA THR A 73 2.10 7.51 25.55
C THR A 73 1.06 7.04 24.53
N PRO A 74 0.16 6.08 24.87
CA PRO A 74 -0.79 5.56 23.91
C PRO A 74 -1.77 6.61 23.36
N ALA A 75 -2.36 7.43 24.24
CA ALA A 75 -3.47 8.32 23.89
C ALA A 75 -3.02 9.60 23.16
N GLU A 76 -1.80 10.08 23.42
CA GLU A 76 -1.31 11.33 22.84
C GLU A 76 -0.27 11.03 21.75
N GLU A 77 0.87 10.45 22.10
CA GLU A 77 1.97 10.32 21.15
C GLU A 77 1.70 9.27 20.07
N ILE A 78 1.27 8.06 20.44
CA ILE A 78 1.03 6.97 19.48
C ILE A 78 -0.17 7.31 18.58
N GLN A 79 -1.28 7.76 19.16
CA GLN A 79 -2.47 8.11 18.38
C GLN A 79 -2.22 9.29 17.43
N ASN A 80 -1.41 10.29 17.83
CA ASN A 80 -1.01 11.38 16.95
C ASN A 80 -0.18 10.89 15.76
N VAL A 81 0.77 9.96 15.98
CA VAL A 81 1.55 9.37 14.89
C VAL A 81 0.68 8.54 13.96
N ILE A 82 -0.22 7.70 14.49
CA ILE A 82 -1.18 6.94 13.68
C ILE A 82 -2.01 7.88 12.80
N THR A 83 -2.51 8.97 13.37
CA THR A 83 -3.31 9.96 12.62
C THR A 83 -2.48 10.67 11.56
N LYS A 84 -1.22 11.01 11.87
CA LYS A 84 -0.32 11.70 10.94
C LYS A 84 0.17 10.80 9.80
N VAL A 85 0.38 9.52 10.04
CA VAL A 85 0.99 8.59 9.06
C VAL A 85 -0.07 7.79 8.31
N ALA A 86 -1.04 7.21 9.03
CA ALA A 86 -2.03 6.27 8.50
C ALA A 86 -3.38 6.91 8.17
N SER A 87 -3.45 8.24 8.01
CA SER A 87 -4.67 8.89 7.48
C SER A 87 -4.70 8.82 5.96
N ASN A 88 -5.91 8.83 5.39
CA ASN A 88 -6.07 8.80 3.93
C ASN A 88 -5.41 9.97 3.23
N ASP A 89 -5.42 11.19 3.80
CA ASP A 89 -4.75 12.32 3.19
C ASP A 89 -3.22 12.13 3.19
N SER A 90 -2.65 11.64 4.31
CA SER A 90 -1.22 11.34 4.39
C SER A 90 -0.79 10.22 3.43
N LEU A 91 -1.57 9.14 3.36
CA LEU A 91 -1.31 8.03 2.45
C LEU A 91 -1.46 8.45 0.97
N TYR A 92 -2.39 9.36 0.67
CA TYR A 92 -2.52 9.94 -0.65
C TYR A 92 -1.28 10.73 -1.03
N ASP A 93 -0.88 11.69 -0.20
CA ASP A 93 0.29 12.55 -0.46
C ASP A 93 1.56 11.69 -0.57
N ARG A 94 1.69 10.66 0.28
CA ARG A 94 2.82 9.75 0.23
C ARG A 94 2.84 8.90 -1.04
N GLY A 95 1.70 8.34 -1.44
CA GLY A 95 1.57 7.57 -2.68
C GLY A 95 1.94 8.38 -3.93
N ILE A 96 1.57 9.67 -3.95
CA ILE A 96 2.02 10.60 -5.00
C ILE A 96 3.53 10.81 -4.94
N ALA A 97 4.08 11.07 -3.76
CA ALA A 97 5.50 11.36 -3.57
C ALA A 97 6.41 10.21 -3.99
N ILE A 98 5.99 8.95 -3.77
CA ILE A 98 6.77 7.76 -4.17
C ILE A 98 6.49 7.30 -5.62
N GLY A 99 5.68 8.03 -6.38
CA GLY A 99 5.40 7.73 -7.78
C GLY A 99 4.58 6.45 -7.99
N LEU A 100 3.65 6.13 -7.08
CA LEU A 100 2.81 4.93 -7.17
C LEU A 100 1.78 5.00 -8.31
N ASP A 101 1.32 6.20 -8.67
CA ASP A 101 0.19 6.44 -9.56
C ASP A 101 0.21 5.67 -10.91
N PRO A 102 1.36 5.54 -11.61
CA PRO A 102 1.42 4.84 -12.89
C PRO A 102 1.17 3.33 -12.78
N PHE A 103 1.37 2.73 -11.61
CA PHE A 103 1.21 1.28 -11.40
C PHE A 103 -0.21 0.88 -11.00
N ILE A 104 -1.06 1.85 -10.64
CA ILE A 104 -2.44 1.60 -10.24
C ILE A 104 -3.28 1.26 -11.48
N VAL A 105 -3.89 0.09 -11.49
CA VAL A 105 -4.85 -0.30 -12.54
C VAL A 105 -6.16 0.45 -12.29
N LYS A 106 -6.37 1.50 -13.08
CA LYS A 106 -7.54 2.37 -13.01
C LYS A 106 -8.61 1.93 -14.02
N ASN A 107 -9.86 2.25 -13.71
CA ASN A 107 -10.94 2.06 -14.67
C ASN A 107 -10.72 2.93 -15.93
N PRO A 108 -11.23 2.52 -17.10
CA PRO A 108 -11.04 3.26 -18.35
C PRO A 108 -11.45 4.74 -18.30
N GLY A 109 -12.53 5.06 -17.57
CA GLY A 109 -12.97 6.45 -17.38
C GLY A 109 -12.03 7.32 -16.52
N GLN A 110 -11.01 6.72 -15.91
CA GLN A 110 -10.01 7.37 -15.07
C GLN A 110 -8.60 7.34 -15.71
N TRP A 111 -8.47 6.82 -16.94
CA TRP A 111 -7.19 6.85 -17.64
C TRP A 111 -6.74 8.28 -17.91
N GLY A 112 -5.43 8.51 -17.77
CA GLY A 112 -4.83 9.85 -17.85
C GLY A 112 -5.07 10.74 -16.63
N GLN A 113 -5.82 10.26 -15.63
CA GLN A 113 -6.04 10.98 -14.37
C GLN A 113 -5.25 10.32 -13.25
N THR A 114 -4.74 11.14 -12.33
CA THR A 114 -4.17 10.67 -11.08
C THR A 114 -5.22 9.94 -10.25
N ALA A 115 -4.85 8.85 -9.59
CA ALA A 115 -5.70 8.11 -8.67
C ALA A 115 -6.22 9.07 -7.59
N GLY A 116 -7.53 9.09 -7.38
CA GLY A 116 -8.15 10.02 -6.45
C GLY A 116 -7.86 9.72 -4.98
N LYS A 117 -8.31 10.62 -4.10
CA LYS A 117 -8.19 10.58 -2.62
C LYS A 117 -8.77 9.34 -1.91
N LYS A 118 -9.36 8.41 -2.65
CA LYS A 118 -9.81 7.11 -2.13
C LYS A 118 -8.95 5.98 -2.66
N THR A 119 -8.73 5.94 -3.97
CA THR A 119 -7.98 4.87 -4.63
C THR A 119 -6.53 4.82 -4.16
N MET A 120 -5.82 5.96 -4.17
CA MET A 120 -4.39 5.98 -3.82
C MET A 120 -4.13 5.48 -2.38
N PRO A 121 -4.82 5.99 -1.32
CA PRO A 121 -4.66 5.45 0.03
C PRO A 121 -4.99 3.97 0.12
N THR A 122 -6.11 3.55 -0.50
CA THR A 122 -6.53 2.15 -0.48
C THR A 122 -5.48 1.26 -1.16
N THR A 123 -4.77 1.74 -2.20
CA THR A 123 -3.72 0.97 -2.88
C THR A 123 -2.48 0.87 -1.98
N MET A 124 -2.09 1.96 -1.32
CA MET A 124 -1.00 1.96 -0.34
C MET A 124 -1.25 0.90 0.75
N GLU A 125 -2.45 0.91 1.33
CA GLU A 125 -2.86 -0.10 2.31
C GLU A 125 -2.86 -1.51 1.70
N ALA A 126 -3.38 -1.68 0.48
CA ALA A 126 -3.44 -2.99 -0.15
C ALA A 126 -2.04 -3.59 -0.44
N ILE A 127 -1.05 -2.76 -0.79
CA ILE A 127 0.34 -3.19 -0.95
C ILE A 127 0.87 -3.75 0.37
N ILE A 128 0.61 -3.07 1.49
CA ILE A 128 1.01 -3.55 2.83
C ILE A 128 0.33 -4.88 3.14
N GLY A 129 -0.96 -5.01 2.84
CA GLY A 129 -1.71 -6.26 3.01
C GLY A 129 -1.18 -7.40 2.13
N ALA A 130 -0.79 -7.11 0.89
CA ALA A 130 -0.18 -8.10 0.00
C ALA A 130 1.16 -8.60 0.56
N VAL A 131 2.03 -7.70 1.03
CA VAL A 131 3.30 -8.07 1.66
C VAL A 131 3.06 -8.91 2.91
N PHE A 132 2.09 -8.53 3.75
CA PHE A 132 1.75 -9.28 4.95
C PHE A 132 1.42 -10.76 4.66
N TYR A 133 0.72 -11.06 3.57
CA TYR A 133 0.43 -12.43 3.18
C TYR A 133 1.59 -13.11 2.45
N ASP A 134 2.21 -12.42 1.49
CA ASP A 134 3.31 -12.97 0.68
C ASP A 134 4.52 -13.34 1.55
N SER A 135 4.82 -12.53 2.58
CA SER A 135 5.94 -12.75 3.49
C SER A 135 5.63 -13.77 4.58
N THR A 136 4.46 -14.43 4.54
CA THR A 136 3.96 -15.29 5.63
C THR A 136 3.91 -14.58 6.98
N LYS A 137 3.61 -13.27 6.96
CA LYS A 137 3.52 -12.38 8.13
C LYS A 137 4.86 -12.13 8.82
N ASN A 138 5.94 -12.09 8.04
CA ASN A 138 7.27 -11.76 8.54
C ASN A 138 7.37 -10.27 8.89
N GLY A 139 7.76 -9.97 10.14
CA GLY A 139 7.88 -8.60 10.65
C GLY A 139 9.01 -7.80 10.01
N ASP A 140 10.16 -8.41 9.73
CA ASP A 140 11.33 -7.75 9.15
C ASP A 140 11.07 -7.32 7.69
N ASP A 141 10.36 -8.16 6.92
CA ASP A 141 9.92 -7.83 5.57
C ASP A 141 8.92 -6.67 5.59
N LEU A 142 7.97 -6.68 6.53
CA LEU A 142 7.00 -5.60 6.71
C LEU A 142 7.69 -4.29 7.09
N GLU A 143 8.62 -4.31 8.04
CA GLU A 143 9.38 -3.12 8.44
C GLU A 143 10.16 -2.53 7.25
N ARG A 144 10.84 -3.37 6.46
CA ARG A 144 11.56 -2.93 5.26
C ARG A 144 10.63 -2.25 4.26
N VAL A 145 9.47 -2.82 3.99
CA VAL A 145 8.48 -2.22 3.07
C VAL A 145 7.89 -0.94 3.63
N LEU A 146 7.46 -0.92 4.89
CA LEU A 146 6.89 0.27 5.52
C LEU A 146 7.89 1.43 5.55
N THR A 147 9.16 1.13 5.78
CA THR A 147 10.25 2.11 5.68
C THR A 147 10.43 2.63 4.26
N ALA A 148 10.46 1.74 3.25
CA ALA A 148 10.58 2.15 1.84
C ALA A 148 9.39 3.03 1.39
N LEU A 149 8.18 2.66 1.83
CA LEU A 149 6.96 3.45 1.62
C LEU A 149 6.94 4.74 2.46
N GLY A 150 7.90 4.97 3.35
CA GLY A 150 7.98 6.12 4.26
C GLY A 150 6.83 6.22 5.24
N LEU A 151 6.37 5.07 5.71
CA LEU A 151 5.28 4.91 6.68
C LEU A 151 5.79 4.45 8.05
N ALA A 152 7.11 4.41 8.24
CA ALA A 152 7.71 4.15 9.54
C ALA A 152 7.46 5.30 10.53
N TRP A 153 7.75 5.06 11.82
CA TRP A 153 7.64 6.11 12.84
C TRP A 153 8.52 7.31 12.45
N PRO A 154 7.96 8.54 12.37
CA PRO A 154 8.74 9.72 12.00
C PRO A 154 9.73 10.09 13.11
N GLU A 155 10.96 10.42 12.73
CA GLU A 155 11.97 11.00 13.64
C GLU A 155 11.53 12.34 14.24
#